data_AF-A0AAP3E0G3-F1
#
_entry.id   AF-A0AAP3E0G3-F1
#
_cell.length_a   1.000
_cell.length_b   1.000
_cell.length_c   1.000
_cell.angle_alpha   90.00
_cell.angle_beta   90.00
_cell.angle_gamma   90.00
#
_symmetry.space_group_name_H-M   'P 1'
#
loop_
_entity.id
_entity.type
_entity.pdbx_description
1 polymer ?
#
loop_
_entity_poly.entity_id
_entity_poly.type
_entity_poly.pdbx_seq_one_letter_code
_entity_poly.pdbx_strand_id
1 'polypeptide(L)'
;MTVTVSYTCPNCGALTYVERRADLADKSVTTTPQAGWEYATPDDDLESIESADGIAFRCGENGNEGEGEDGAEESVDGCGRPFYLNFVRFEHGVELEPDPPTYDGPRFDFRP
;
A
#
# COMPACT_ATOMS: atom_id res chain seq x y z
N MET A 1 11.37 8.24 13.10
CA MET A 1 12.38 7.51 12.28
C MET A 1 11.66 7.04 11.03
N THR A 2 12.26 7.19 9.85
CA THR A 2 11.70 6.65 8.61
C THR A 2 12.25 5.26 8.32
N VAL A 3 11.45 4.45 7.66
CA VAL A 3 11.78 3.10 7.20
C VAL A 3 11.29 2.94 5.76
N THR A 4 12.10 2.25 4.96
CA THR A 4 11.69 1.85 3.61
C THR A 4 10.95 0.52 3.70
N VAL A 5 9.71 0.49 3.25
CA VAL A 5 8.86 -0.71 3.24
C VAL A 5 8.54 -1.10 1.81
N SER A 6 8.51 -2.39 1.53
CA SER A 6 8.12 -2.95 0.24
C SER A 6 6.70 -3.52 0.29
N TYR A 7 5.89 -3.16 -0.71
CA TYR A 7 4.52 -3.66 -0.89
C TYR A 7 4.41 -4.45 -2.18
N THR A 8 3.61 -5.52 -2.13
CA THR A 8 3.34 -6.37 -3.28
C THR A 8 2.04 -5.95 -3.96
N CYS A 9 2.09 -5.72 -5.27
CA CYS A 9 0.91 -5.39 -6.06
C CYS A 9 -0.04 -6.61 -6.10
N PRO A 10 -1.30 -6.49 -5.68
CA PRO A 10 -2.26 -7.60 -5.69
C PRO A 10 -2.66 -8.05 -7.11
N ASN A 11 -2.33 -7.26 -8.14
CA ASN A 11 -2.72 -7.56 -9.53
C ASN A 11 -1.68 -8.40 -10.29
N CYS A 12 -0.39 -8.20 -10.02
CA CYS A 12 0.70 -8.84 -10.78
C CYS A 12 1.86 -9.34 -9.91
N GLY A 13 1.86 -9.04 -8.61
CA GLY A 13 2.94 -9.44 -7.70
C GLY A 13 4.19 -8.57 -7.76
N ALA A 14 4.21 -7.48 -8.54
CA ALA A 14 5.34 -6.55 -8.57
C ALA A 14 5.56 -5.88 -7.21
N LEU A 15 6.82 -5.60 -6.86
CA LEU A 15 7.18 -4.91 -5.63
C LEU A 15 7.26 -3.39 -5.84
N THR A 16 6.79 -2.62 -4.86
CA THR A 16 6.90 -1.16 -4.82
C THR A 16 7.48 -0.76 -3.48
N TYR A 17 8.42 0.19 -3.49
CA TYR A 17 9.10 0.68 -2.29
C TYR A 17 8.56 2.06 -1.94
N VAL A 18 8.42 2.33 -0.65
CA VAL A 18 8.04 3.66 -0.15
C VAL A 18 8.77 3.94 1.16
N GLU A 19 9.12 5.21 1.36
CA GLU A 19 9.65 5.68 2.62
C GLU A 19 8.52 6.26 3.48
N ARG A 20 8.40 5.78 4.72
CA ARG A 20 7.38 6.24 5.67
C ARG A 20 7.87 6.16 7.12
N ARG A 21 7.17 6.75 8.08
CA ARG A 21 7.52 6.60 9.50
C ARG A 21 7.29 5.16 9.99
N ALA A 22 8.18 4.70 10.86
CA ALA A 22 8.13 3.36 11.45
C ALA A 22 6.93 3.14 12.39
N ASP A 23 6.32 4.22 12.87
CA ASP A 23 5.19 4.25 13.79
C ASP A 23 3.82 4.08 13.08
N LEU A 24 3.77 4.24 11.76
CA LEU A 24 2.58 3.93 10.97
C LEU A 24 2.41 2.40 10.84
N ALA A 25 1.26 1.88 11.24
CA ALA A 25 0.94 0.46 11.08
C ALA A 25 0.22 0.19 9.75
N ASP A 26 0.69 -0.80 9.00
CA ASP A 26 0.03 -1.27 7.78
C ASP A 26 -1.21 -2.09 8.13
N LYS A 27 -2.35 -1.79 7.50
CA LYS A 27 -3.56 -2.60 7.66
C LYS A 27 -3.76 -3.57 6.52
N SER A 28 -3.83 -3.05 5.30
CA SER A 28 -4.15 -3.85 4.12
C SER A 28 -3.76 -3.17 2.82
N VAL A 29 -3.56 -3.98 1.78
CA VAL A 29 -3.40 -3.52 0.40
C VAL A 29 -4.64 -3.87 -0.39
N THR A 30 -5.22 -2.89 -1.07
CA THR A 30 -6.50 -3.00 -1.78
C THR A 30 -6.36 -2.51 -3.23
N THR A 31 -7.22 -2.99 -4.12
CA THR A 31 -7.24 -2.56 -5.53
C THR A 31 -8.16 -1.36 -5.78
N THR A 32 -8.94 -0.97 -4.77
CA THR A 32 -9.92 0.12 -4.83
C THR A 32 -9.76 1.01 -3.60
N PRO A 33 -9.96 2.33 -3.74
CA PRO A 33 -9.89 3.24 -2.60
C PRO A 33 -11.04 2.96 -1.62
N GLN A 34 -10.76 3.14 -0.34
CA GLN A 34 -11.75 3.06 0.72
C GLN A 34 -12.58 4.36 0.77
N ALA A 35 -13.88 4.22 0.99
CA ALA A 35 -14.77 5.37 1.04
C ALA A 35 -14.47 6.25 2.26
N GLY A 36 -14.16 7.53 2.03
CA GLY A 36 -13.87 8.50 3.09
C GLY A 36 -12.42 8.46 3.61
N TRP A 37 -11.51 7.81 2.89
CA TRP A 37 -10.08 7.79 3.21
C TRP A 37 -9.33 8.76 2.30
N GLU A 38 -8.38 9.48 2.88
CA GLU A 38 -7.45 10.34 2.15
C GLU A 38 -6.17 9.57 1.83
N TYR A 39 -5.70 9.66 0.58
CA TYR A 39 -4.53 8.93 0.11
C TYR A 39 -3.46 9.91 -0.36
N ALA A 40 -2.26 9.78 0.19
CA ALA A 40 -1.06 10.45 -0.32
C ALA A 40 -0.44 9.64 -1.47
N THR A 41 0.45 10.25 -2.23
CA THR A 41 1.34 9.57 -3.17
C THR A 41 2.69 9.28 -2.50
N PRO A 42 3.47 8.30 -2.97
CA PRO A 42 4.79 8.04 -2.39
C PRO A 42 5.82 9.14 -2.68
N ASP A 43 5.54 10.02 -3.64
CA ASP A 43 6.33 11.23 -3.94
C ASP A 43 5.93 12.44 -3.07
N ASP A 44 4.86 12.33 -2.28
CA ASP A 44 4.48 13.40 -1.34
C ASP A 44 5.43 13.46 -0.13
N ASP A 45 5.51 14.65 0.48
CA ASP A 45 6.26 14.85 1.72
C ASP A 45 5.80 13.91 2.84
N LEU A 46 6.73 13.53 3.73
CA LEU A 46 6.44 12.66 4.87
C LEU A 46 5.27 13.16 5.72
N GLU A 47 5.13 14.48 5.92
CA GLU A 47 4.02 15.06 6.68
C GLU A 47 2.66 14.78 6.02
N SER A 48 2.59 14.83 4.69
CA SER A 48 1.38 14.49 3.92
C SER A 48 1.07 12.99 4.00
N ILE A 49 2.09 12.14 3.91
CA ILE A 49 1.96 10.68 4.06
C ILE A 49 1.43 10.32 5.46
N GLU A 50 1.87 11.04 6.49
CA GLU A 50 1.43 10.81 7.87
C GLU A 50 0.02 11.34 8.16
N SER A 51 -0.38 12.42 7.50
CA SER A 51 -1.74 12.97 7.64
C SER A 51 -2.76 12.16 6.85
N ALA A 52 -2.32 11.41 5.83
CA ALA A 52 -3.18 10.58 5.01
C ALA A 52 -3.58 9.27 5.72
N ASP A 53 -4.75 8.75 5.38
CA ASP A 53 -5.23 7.44 5.84
C ASP A 53 -4.55 6.28 5.07
N GLY A 54 -3.87 6.58 3.96
CA GLY A 54 -3.20 5.58 3.13
C GLY A 54 -2.30 6.17 2.06
N ILE A 55 -1.72 5.29 1.24
CA ILE A 55 -0.90 5.67 0.08
C ILE A 55 -1.49 5.05 -1.20
N ALA A 56 -1.72 5.89 -2.20
CA ALA A 56 -2.12 5.47 -3.54
C ALA A 56 -0.89 5.23 -4.41
N PHE A 57 -0.74 4.00 -4.88
CA PHE A 57 0.35 3.58 -5.76
C PHE A 57 -0.16 3.29 -7.16
N ARG A 58 0.69 3.50 -8.17
CA ARG A 58 0.52 2.97 -9.52
C ARG A 58 1.62 1.96 -9.82
N CYS A 59 1.22 0.71 -10.00
CA CYS A 59 2.17 -0.37 -10.29
C CYS A 59 2.95 -0.10 -11.58
N GLY A 60 4.29 -0.05 -11.50
CA GLY A 60 5.18 0.16 -12.65
C GLY A 60 5.56 1.61 -12.94
N GLU A 61 4.91 2.58 -12.30
CA GLU A 61 5.23 4.01 -12.44
C GLU A 61 5.98 4.55 -11.22
N ASN A 62 5.85 3.87 -10.08
CA ASN A 62 6.51 4.25 -8.83
C ASN A 62 7.91 3.63 -8.79
N GLY A 63 8.73 4.08 -9.74
CA GLY A 63 10.15 3.78 -9.84
C GLY A 63 10.96 4.99 -9.38
N ASN A 64 11.54 4.85 -8.19
CA ASN A 64 12.84 5.40 -7.78
C ASN A 64 13.17 6.84 -8.22
N GLU A 65 12.99 7.81 -7.32
CA GLU A 65 13.95 8.93 -7.18
C GLU A 65 15.27 8.46 -6.53
N GLY A 66 15.72 7.27 -6.90
CA GLY A 66 17.09 6.80 -6.68
C GLY A 66 17.81 6.91 -8.01
N GLU A 67 18.65 7.93 -8.15
CA GLU A 67 19.61 8.08 -9.24
C GLU A 67 20.39 6.76 -9.42
N GLY A 68 20.03 6.03 -10.47
CA GLY A 68 20.66 4.77 -10.88
C GLY A 68 21.08 4.88 -12.33
N GLU A 69 22.08 5.72 -12.60
CA GLU A 69 22.90 5.61 -13.81
C GLU A 69 23.72 4.31 -13.71
N ASP A 70 23.12 3.17 -14.07
CA ASP A 70 23.79 2.03 -14.73
C ASP A 70 22.86 0.81 -14.76
N GLY A 71 22.46 0.41 -15.98
CA GLY A 71 22.38 -1.00 -16.35
C GLY A 71 21.32 -1.89 -15.68
N ALA A 72 20.14 -1.95 -16.31
CA ALA A 72 19.35 -3.17 -16.53
C ALA A 72 19.30 -4.21 -15.38
N GLU A 73 18.38 -4.00 -14.45
CA GLU A 73 17.68 -5.11 -13.80
C GLU A 73 16.20 -4.93 -14.09
N GLU A 74 15.56 -6.01 -14.56
CA GLU A 74 14.21 -6.04 -15.11
C GLU A 74 13.24 -5.30 -14.19
N SER A 75 12.89 -4.07 -14.55
CA SER A 75 11.75 -3.36 -13.96
C SER A 75 10.56 -4.28 -14.19
N VAL A 76 10.19 -5.03 -13.14
CA VAL A 76 9.04 -5.94 -13.15
C VAL A 76 7.90 -5.16 -13.78
N ASP A 77 7.52 -5.56 -15.00
CA ASP A 77 6.58 -4.83 -15.86
C ASP A 77 5.30 -4.64 -15.04
N GLY A 78 5.21 -3.46 -14.42
CA GLY A 78 4.12 -3.19 -13.50
C GLY A 78 2.86 -3.13 -14.33
N CYS A 79 1.79 -3.75 -13.86
CA CYS A 79 0.56 -3.86 -14.64
C CYS A 79 -0.13 -2.51 -14.95
N GLY A 80 0.45 -1.36 -14.57
CA GLY A 80 -0.07 -0.01 -14.81
C GLY A 80 -1.31 0.34 -13.99
N ARG A 81 -1.77 -0.58 -13.14
CA ARG A 81 -3.01 -0.44 -12.38
C ARG A 81 -2.73 0.23 -11.03
N PRO A 82 -3.64 1.12 -10.58
CA PRO A 82 -3.55 1.68 -9.25
C PRO A 82 -3.85 0.60 -8.19
N PHE A 83 -3.21 0.73 -7.05
CA PHE A 83 -3.50 -0.03 -5.83
C PHE A 83 -3.26 0.87 -4.62
N TYR A 84 -3.91 0.57 -3.51
CA TYR A 84 -4.01 1.46 -2.35
C TYR A 84 -3.55 0.71 -1.10
N LEU A 85 -2.56 1.26 -0.42
CA LEU A 85 -2.19 0.87 0.93
C LEU A 85 -3.05 1.63 1.93
N ASN A 86 -3.65 0.90 2.86
CA ASN A 86 -4.45 1.44 3.94
C ASN A 86 -3.67 1.32 5.25
N PHE A 87 -3.53 2.41 5.99
CA PHE A 87 -2.98 2.38 7.35
C PHE A 87 -4.02 1.95 8.38
N VAL A 88 -3.56 1.53 9.56
CA VAL A 88 -4.46 1.24 10.69
C VAL A 88 -4.94 2.57 11.27
N ARG A 89 -6.23 2.89 11.07
CA ARG A 89 -6.92 3.94 11.84
C ARG A 89 -7.35 3.42 13.20
N PHE A 90 -7.04 4.19 14.22
CA PHE A 90 -7.65 4.08 15.54
C PHE A 90 -8.59 5.27 15.72
N GLU A 91 -9.90 5.06 15.68
CA GLU A 91 -10.85 6.07 16.15
C GLU A 91 -11.33 5.71 17.54
N HIS A 92 -11.08 6.59 18.52
CA HIS A 92 -11.46 6.40 19.92
C HIS A 92 -10.96 5.08 20.56
N GLY A 93 -9.83 4.54 20.09
CA GLY A 93 -9.27 3.28 20.59
C GLY A 93 -9.88 2.02 19.96
N VAL A 94 -10.69 2.17 18.91
CA VAL A 94 -11.24 1.07 18.12
C VAL A 94 -10.59 1.07 16.74
N GLU A 95 -10.03 -0.07 16.34
CA GLU A 95 -9.49 -0.26 14.99
C GLU A 95 -10.64 -0.30 13.98
N LEU A 96 -10.70 0.68 13.06
CA LEU A 96 -11.73 0.69 12.03
C LEU A 96 -11.42 -0.35 10.96
N GLU A 97 -12.35 -1.28 10.73
CA GLU A 97 -12.26 -2.27 9.66
C GLU A 97 -12.52 -1.59 8.29
N PRO A 98 -11.67 -1.81 7.27
CA PRO A 98 -11.94 -1.36 5.91
C PRO A 98 -13.18 -2.08 5.35
N ASP A 99 -13.99 -1.36 4.57
CA ASP A 99 -15.15 -1.91 3.86
C ASP A 99 -14.91 -1.84 2.34
N PRO A 100 -14.77 -2.96 1.63
CA PRO A 100 -15.02 -4.34 2.07
C PRO A 100 -13.88 -4.93 2.92
N PRO A 101 -14.20 -5.91 3.79
CA PRO A 101 -13.20 -6.61 4.59
C PRO A 101 -12.17 -7.31 3.69
N THR A 102 -10.89 -7.16 4.02
CA THR A 102 -9.76 -7.71 3.26
C THR A 102 -9.59 -9.22 3.39
N TYR A 103 -10.50 -9.92 4.09
CA TYR A 103 -10.43 -11.36 4.31
C TYR A 103 -11.79 -12.03 4.06
N ASP A 104 -11.97 -12.62 2.88
CA ASP A 104 -12.92 -13.72 2.69
C ASP A 104 -12.27 -14.95 3.31
N GLY A 105 -12.47 -15.11 4.62
CA GLY A 105 -11.86 -16.21 5.36
C GLY A 105 -12.23 -17.56 4.76
N PRO A 106 -11.33 -18.56 4.82
CA PRO A 106 -11.56 -19.86 4.21
C PRO A 106 -12.88 -20.44 4.72
N ARG A 107 -13.83 -20.65 3.79
CA ARG A 107 -15.01 -21.48 4.04
C ARG A 107 -14.54 -22.91 4.27
N PHE A 108 -14.31 -23.26 5.53
CA PHE A 108 -14.11 -24.63 5.94
C PHE A 108 -15.44 -25.40 5.81
N ASP A 109 -15.78 -25.84 4.59
CA ASP A 109 -16.87 -26.81 4.34
C ASP A 109 -16.34 -28.21 4.66
N PHE A 110 -16.27 -28.54 5.95
CA PHE A 110 -16.06 -29.93 6.38
C PHE A 110 -17.36 -30.70 6.13
N ARG A 111 -17.49 -31.29 4.94
CA ARG A 111 -18.53 -32.30 4.71
C ARG A 111 -18.19 -33.55 5.54
N PRO A 112 -19.14 -34.07 6.33
CA PRO A 112 -18.94 -35.22 7.22
C PRO A 112 -18.68 -36.52 6.47
#